data_AF-W5Z4Q9-F1
#
_entry.id   AF-W5Z4Q9-F1
#
_cell.length_a   1.000
_cell.length_b   1.000
_cell.length_c   1.000
_cell.angle_alpha   90.00
_cell.angle_beta   90.00
_cell.angle_gamma   90.00
#
_symmetry.space_group_name_H-M   'P 1'
#
loop_
_entity.id
_entity.type
_entity.pdbx_description
1 polymer ?
#
loop_
_entity_poly.entity_id
_entity_poly.type
_entity_poly.pdbx_seq_one_letter_code
_entity_poly.pdbx_strand_id
1 'polypeptide(L)'
;MNLILLTIKDCDFARPLWVEVYITESWLNHTKHLMFSASSVGSVTVEAVGKWHPRTGYSGFKLQAVCKSNRVRFRLFGDVNGRRVLTSDIDIRTLDQLNQRYGANETVFYSKDVPVLMAIYYSTKRLEVFK
;
A
#
# COMPACT_ATOMS: atom_id res chain seq x y z
N MET A 1 -14.80 8.47 -31.75
CA MET A 1 -13.93 7.53 -31.01
C MET A 1 -12.82 8.36 -30.36
N ASN A 2 -13.04 8.83 -29.12
CA ASN A 2 -12.06 9.69 -28.44
C ASN A 2 -11.00 8.80 -27.80
N LEU A 3 -9.84 8.68 -28.46
CA LEU A 3 -8.62 8.20 -27.83
C LEU A 3 -8.20 9.24 -26.80
N ILE A 4 -8.68 9.09 -25.57
CA ILE A 4 -8.11 9.80 -24.42
C ILE A 4 -6.71 9.21 -24.22
N LEU A 5 -5.71 9.83 -24.86
CA LEU A 5 -4.32 9.66 -24.47
C LEU A 5 -4.22 10.10 -23.01
N LEU A 6 -3.94 9.15 -22.12
CA LEU A 6 -3.57 9.48 -20.74
C LEU A 6 -2.42 10.48 -20.83
N THR A 7 -2.61 11.65 -20.25
CA THR A 7 -1.51 12.60 -20.21
C THR A 7 -0.39 11.97 -19.37
N ILE A 8 0.87 12.19 -19.75
CA ILE A 8 2.04 11.57 -19.09
C ILE A 8 1.99 11.75 -17.56
N LYS A 9 1.45 12.89 -17.09
CA LYS A 9 1.20 13.18 -15.68
C LYS A 9 0.24 12.18 -15.00
N ASP A 10 -0.84 11.77 -15.67
CA ASP A 10 -1.81 10.80 -15.12
C ASP A 10 -1.20 9.41 -14.95
N CYS A 11 -0.28 9.03 -15.84
CA CYS A 11 0.47 7.77 -15.75
C CYS A 11 1.46 7.76 -14.57
N ASP A 12 2.06 8.90 -14.25
CA ASP A 12 3.04 9.03 -13.17
C ASP A 12 2.41 9.07 -11.78
N PHE A 13 1.18 9.59 -11.64
CA PHE A 13 0.39 9.45 -10.41
C PHE A 13 -0.08 8.00 -10.20
N ALA A 14 -0.47 7.32 -11.28
CA ALA A 14 -0.93 5.94 -11.24
C ALA A 14 0.20 4.92 -10.96
N ARG A 15 1.47 5.33 -11.02
CA ARG A 15 2.62 4.46 -10.75
C ARG A 15 3.41 5.04 -9.57
N PRO A 16 3.23 4.50 -8.36
CA PRO A 16 3.94 5.04 -7.22
C PRO A 16 5.43 4.76 -7.39
N LEU A 17 6.26 5.72 -6.96
CA LEU A 17 7.66 5.45 -6.68
C LEU A 17 7.76 4.52 -5.47
N TRP A 18 6.97 4.80 -4.42
CA TRP A 18 6.72 3.86 -3.32
C TRP A 18 5.37 4.14 -2.65
N VAL A 19 4.95 3.21 -1.81
CA VAL A 19 3.77 3.30 -0.96
C VAL A 19 4.22 3.02 0.47
N GLU A 20 3.83 3.87 1.38
CA GLU A 20 4.06 3.74 2.82
C GLU A 20 2.70 3.41 3.47
N VAL A 21 2.62 2.34 4.25
CA VAL A 21 1.39 1.96 4.95
C VAL A 21 1.68 1.65 6.40
N TYR A 22 0.91 2.27 7.29
CA TYR A 22 0.96 1.99 8.71
C TYR A 22 -0.01 0.86 9.05
N ILE A 23 0.55 -0.22 9.57
CA ILE A 23 -0.14 -1.46 9.91
C ILE A 23 -0.15 -1.57 11.43
N THR A 24 -1.30 -1.33 12.03
CA THR A 24 -1.52 -1.59 13.45
C THR A 24 -2.15 -2.97 13.65
N GLU A 25 -1.94 -3.54 14.84
CA GLU A 25 -2.64 -4.76 15.25
C GLU A 25 -4.16 -4.59 15.20
N SER A 26 -4.68 -3.45 15.64
CA SER A 26 -6.11 -3.15 15.60
C SER A 26 -6.65 -3.15 14.17
N TRP A 27 -5.91 -2.57 13.23
CA TRP A 27 -6.26 -2.54 11.82
C TRP A 27 -6.22 -3.95 11.20
N LEU A 28 -5.20 -4.75 11.52
CA LEU A 28 -5.10 -6.13 11.05
C LEU A 28 -6.25 -7.00 11.57
N ASN A 29 -6.56 -6.91 12.86
CA ASN A 29 -7.64 -7.68 13.46
C ASN A 29 -9.00 -7.30 12.87
N HIS A 30 -9.25 -6.00 12.70
CA HIS A 30 -10.45 -5.50 12.04
C HIS A 30 -10.55 -5.99 10.59
N THR A 31 -9.45 -5.89 9.83
CA THR A 31 -9.39 -6.30 8.42
C THR A 31 -9.62 -7.80 8.26
N LYS A 32 -8.97 -8.64 9.08
CA LYS A 32 -9.16 -10.11 9.10
C LYS A 32 -10.62 -10.47 9.38
N HIS A 33 -11.24 -9.82 10.38
CA HIS A 33 -12.65 -10.04 10.71
C HIS A 33 -13.56 -9.72 9.53
N LEU A 34 -13.39 -8.54 8.90
CA LEU A 34 -14.18 -8.15 7.73
C LEU A 34 -13.99 -9.09 6.54
N MET A 35 -12.76 -9.53 6.28
CA MET A 35 -12.46 -10.48 5.21
C MET A 35 -13.15 -11.83 5.43
N PHE A 36 -13.21 -12.32 6.67
CA PHE A 36 -13.93 -13.55 7.02
C PHE A 36 -15.45 -13.39 6.81
N SER A 37 -16.03 -12.27 7.26
CA SER A 37 -17.46 -11.99 7.12
C SER A 37 -17.90 -11.80 5.67
N ALA A 38 -17.02 -11.32 4.79
CA ALA A 38 -17.32 -11.05 3.39
C ALA A 38 -16.95 -12.19 2.44
N SER A 39 -16.59 -13.37 2.97
CA SER A 39 -16.14 -14.54 2.21
C SER A 39 -17.14 -14.99 1.13
N SER A 40 -18.42 -14.61 1.24
CA SER A 40 -19.49 -14.85 0.25
C SER A 40 -19.83 -13.68 -0.68
N VAL A 41 -19.32 -12.45 -0.43
CA VAL A 41 -19.82 -11.20 -1.04
C VAL A 41 -18.82 -10.53 -2.00
N GLY A 42 -17.58 -11.03 -2.09
CA GLY A 42 -16.57 -10.52 -3.04
C GLY A 42 -15.42 -9.79 -2.35
N SER A 43 -15.11 -8.56 -2.79
CA SER A 43 -14.02 -7.75 -2.21
C SER A 43 -14.53 -6.71 -1.22
N VAL A 44 -13.84 -6.53 -0.10
CA VAL A 44 -14.11 -5.49 0.91
C VAL A 44 -13.10 -4.37 0.77
N THR A 45 -13.52 -3.13 1.04
CA THR A 45 -12.62 -1.99 1.15
C THR A 45 -12.52 -1.56 2.59
N VAL A 46 -11.30 -1.47 3.11
CA VAL A 46 -11.01 -1.02 4.48
C VAL A 46 -10.18 0.26 4.40
N GLU A 47 -10.47 1.23 5.26
CA GLU A 47 -9.62 2.42 5.35
C GLU A 47 -8.21 2.00 5.79
N ALA A 48 -7.17 2.56 5.16
CA ALA A 48 -5.79 2.29 5.51
C ALA A 48 -5.06 3.60 5.74
N VAL A 49 -4.27 3.68 6.82
CA VAL A 49 -3.44 4.84 7.09
C VAL A 49 -2.13 4.66 6.32
N GLY A 50 -1.84 5.57 5.40
CA GLY A 50 -0.63 5.48 4.60
C GLY A 50 -0.57 6.57 3.53
N LYS A 51 0.53 6.56 2.78
CA LYS A 51 0.83 7.54 1.75
C LYS A 51 1.22 6.86 0.44
N TRP A 52 0.59 7.27 -0.64
CA TRP A 52 1.05 7.00 -2.00
C TRP A 52 2.04 8.08 -2.42
N HIS A 53 3.26 7.69 -2.80
CA HIS A 53 4.27 8.63 -3.30
C HIS A 53 4.44 8.42 -4.80
N PRO A 54 4.00 9.35 -5.67
CA PRO A 54 4.15 9.23 -7.11
C PRO A 54 5.61 9.39 -7.54
N ARG A 55 5.92 9.02 -8.78
CA ARG A 55 7.27 9.23 -9.35
C ARG A 55 7.59 10.70 -9.61
N THR A 56 6.56 11.51 -9.90
CA THR A 56 6.70 12.92 -10.19
C THR A 56 6.24 13.77 -9.01
N GLY A 57 7.19 14.43 -8.35
CA GLY A 57 6.93 15.27 -7.18
C GLY A 57 6.79 14.47 -5.88
N TYR A 58 7.33 14.98 -4.78
CA TYR A 58 7.19 14.36 -3.46
C TYR A 58 5.89 14.81 -2.80
N SER A 59 4.77 14.25 -3.26
CA SER A 59 3.44 14.50 -2.68
C SER A 59 2.84 13.21 -2.15
N GLY A 60 2.27 13.23 -0.95
CA GLY A 60 1.64 12.06 -0.34
C GLY A 60 0.13 12.11 -0.48
N PHE A 61 -0.48 11.02 -0.95
CA PHE A 61 -1.94 10.87 -1.04
C PHE A 61 -2.46 9.80 -0.07
N LYS A 62 -3.70 9.96 0.40
CA LYS A 62 -4.36 8.96 1.26
C LYS A 62 -4.65 7.66 0.49
N LEU A 63 -4.69 6.56 1.22
CA LEU A 63 -4.85 5.21 0.70
C LEU A 63 -6.12 4.53 1.23
N GLN A 64 -6.52 3.46 0.56
CA GLN A 64 -7.45 2.46 1.08
C GLN A 64 -6.91 1.07 0.80
N ALA A 65 -7.24 0.11 1.67
CA ALA A 65 -7.02 -1.30 1.40
C ALA A 65 -8.21 -1.89 0.66
N VAL A 66 -7.93 -2.69 -0.36
CA VAL A 66 -8.89 -3.56 -1.04
C VAL A 66 -8.51 -4.99 -0.70
N CYS A 67 -9.42 -5.67 -0.03
CA CYS A 67 -9.22 -7.00 0.50
C CYS A 67 -10.12 -8.00 -0.23
N LYS A 68 -9.55 -9.12 -0.67
CA LYS A 68 -10.30 -10.21 -1.30
C LYS A 68 -9.71 -11.55 -0.87
N SER A 69 -10.55 -12.43 -0.34
CA SER A 69 -10.12 -13.72 0.23
C SER A 69 -9.05 -13.51 1.31
N ASN A 70 -7.79 -13.89 1.07
CA ASN A 70 -6.65 -13.67 1.97
C ASN A 70 -5.64 -12.63 1.44
N ARG A 71 -6.01 -11.87 0.39
CA ARG A 71 -5.13 -10.90 -0.27
C ARG A 71 -5.54 -9.48 0.04
N VAL A 72 -4.54 -8.63 0.27
CA VAL A 72 -4.67 -7.19 0.49
C VAL A 72 -3.92 -6.47 -0.62
N ARG A 73 -4.55 -5.46 -1.21
CA ARG A 73 -3.93 -4.47 -2.10
C ARG A 73 -4.21 -3.08 -1.57
N PHE A 74 -3.33 -2.12 -1.84
CA PHE A 74 -3.58 -0.72 -1.53
C PHE A 74 -3.94 0.05 -2.79
N ARG A 75 -4.94 0.92 -2.70
CA ARG A 75 -5.33 1.86 -3.75
C ARG A 75 -5.24 3.29 -3.28
N LEU A 76 -5.00 4.20 -4.21
CA LEU A 76 -5.24 5.62 -4.01
C LEU A 76 -6.70 5.87 -3.62
N PHE A 77 -6.93 6.81 -2.70
CA PHE A 77 -8.26 7.28 -2.39
C PHE A 77 -8.77 8.15 -3.54
N GLY A 78 -9.96 7.82 -4.08
CA GLY A 78 -10.52 8.48 -5.26
C GLY A 78 -10.17 7.74 -6.55
N ASP A 79 -11.03 7.91 -7.55
CA ASP A 79 -10.83 7.32 -8.87
C ASP A 79 -9.98 8.28 -9.71
N VAL A 80 -8.76 7.87 -10.09
CA VAL A 80 -7.93 8.68 -10.99
C VAL A 80 -8.41 8.40 -12.41
N ASN A 81 -9.20 9.32 -12.96
CA ASN A 81 -9.70 9.25 -14.34
C ASN A 81 -10.45 7.94 -14.68
N GLY A 82 -11.24 7.40 -13.75
CA GLY A 82 -12.01 6.17 -13.98
C GLY A 82 -11.20 4.86 -13.87
N ARG A 83 -9.94 4.93 -13.42
CA ARG A 83 -9.05 3.78 -13.23
C ARG A 83 -8.72 3.54 -11.76
N ARG A 84 -9.08 2.36 -11.29
CA ARG A 84 -8.63 1.84 -9.99
C ARG A 84 -7.16 1.42 -10.08
N VAL A 85 -6.31 2.19 -9.44
CA VAL A 85 -4.88 1.90 -9.30
C VAL A 85 -4.64 1.12 -8.01
N LEU A 86 -3.96 -0.02 -8.10
CA LEU A 86 -3.75 -0.95 -6.98
C LEU A 86 -2.28 -1.40 -6.92
N THR A 87 -1.77 -1.65 -5.72
CA THR A 87 -0.52 -2.41 -5.53
C THR A 87 -0.70 -3.88 -5.91
N SER A 88 0.42 -4.60 -5.98
CA SER A 88 0.40 -6.07 -6.01
C SER A 88 -0.26 -6.64 -4.73
N ASP A 89 -0.72 -7.88 -4.84
CA ASP A 89 -1.29 -8.65 -3.72
C ASP A 89 -0.27 -8.95 -2.64
N ILE A 90 -0.66 -8.74 -1.39
CA ILE A 90 0.04 -9.18 -0.19
C ILE A 90 -0.87 -10.16 0.55
N ASP A 91 -0.34 -11.30 0.99
CA ASP A 91 -1.09 -12.21 1.85
C ASP A 91 -1.25 -11.55 3.23
N ILE A 92 -2.48 -11.50 3.75
CA ILE A 92 -2.76 -10.92 5.07
C ILE A 92 -1.96 -11.61 6.18
N ARG A 93 -1.64 -12.90 6.03
CA ARG A 93 -0.79 -13.65 6.97
C ARG A 93 0.65 -13.14 6.99
N THR A 94 1.16 -12.64 5.87
CA THR A 94 2.48 -12.00 5.82
C THR A 94 2.48 -10.71 6.62
N LEU A 95 1.43 -9.89 6.52
CA LEU A 95 1.30 -8.68 7.33
C LEU A 95 1.16 -9.01 8.82
N ASP A 96 0.40 -10.07 9.15
CA ASP A 96 0.23 -10.55 10.52
C ASP A 96 1.56 -11.01 11.14
N GLN A 97 2.35 -11.80 10.40
CA GLN A 97 3.68 -12.25 10.82
C GLN A 97 4.66 -11.08 11.02
N LEU A 98 4.63 -10.07 10.15
CA LEU A 98 5.46 -8.88 10.29
C LEU A 98 5.09 -8.10 11.57
N ASN A 99 3.81 -7.88 11.80
CA ASN A 99 3.31 -7.19 13.00
C ASN A 99 3.63 -7.96 14.29
N GLN A 100 3.53 -9.30 14.28
CA GLN A 100 3.94 -10.11 15.44
C GLN A 100 5.44 -10.06 15.71
N ARG A 101 6.27 -9.97 14.67
CA ARG A 101 7.73 -10.04 14.79
C ARG A 101 8.38 -8.72 15.21
N TYR A 102 7.86 -7.59 14.73
CA TYR A 102 8.52 -6.29 14.88
C TYR A 102 7.78 -5.34 15.85
N GLY A 103 6.50 -5.60 16.15
CA GLY A 103 5.70 -4.85 17.11
C GLY A 103 4.30 -4.56 16.58
N ALA A 104 3.35 -4.28 17.46
CA ALA A 104 1.93 -4.08 17.11
C ALA A 104 1.62 -2.87 16.21
N ASN A 105 2.65 -2.16 15.73
CA ASN A 105 2.59 -0.89 15.02
C ASN A 105 3.78 -0.79 14.05
N GLU A 106 3.62 -1.32 12.84
CA GLU A 106 4.68 -1.36 11.83
C GLU A 106 4.38 -0.49 10.62
N THR A 107 5.43 0.05 10.00
CA THR A 107 5.31 0.72 8.70
C THR A 107 5.84 -0.19 7.61
N VAL A 108 4.96 -0.56 6.69
CA VAL A 108 5.29 -1.40 5.53
C VAL A 108 5.49 -0.52 4.31
N PHE A 109 6.62 -0.71 3.63
CA PHE A 109 6.94 -0.02 2.40
C PHE A 109 6.78 -0.96 1.20
N TYR A 110 6.18 -0.45 0.14
CA TYR A 110 6.03 -1.15 -1.13
C TYR A 110 6.58 -0.30 -2.27
N SER A 111 7.42 -0.89 -3.11
CA SER A 111 7.83 -0.31 -4.39
C SER A 111 8.13 -1.43 -5.38
N LYS A 112 7.96 -1.14 -6.67
CA LYS A 112 8.42 -2.03 -7.74
C LYS A 112 9.92 -1.86 -8.03
N ASP A 113 10.51 -0.75 -7.59
CA ASP A 113 11.93 -0.45 -7.80
C ASP A 113 12.72 -0.87 -6.55
N VAL A 114 13.48 -1.96 -6.66
CA VAL A 114 14.34 -2.45 -5.56
C VAL A 114 15.29 -1.37 -5.02
N PRO A 115 15.93 -0.52 -5.84
CA PRO A 115 16.79 0.55 -5.34
C PRO A 115 16.05 1.54 -4.41
N VAL A 116 14.76 1.78 -4.66
CA VAL A 116 13.93 2.64 -3.81
C VAL A 116 13.72 1.99 -2.45
N LEU A 117 13.38 0.69 -2.42
CA LEU A 117 13.26 -0.05 -1.16
C LEU A 117 14.57 -0.10 -0.39
N MET A 118 15.71 -0.27 -1.08
CA MET A 118 17.03 -0.23 -0.46
C MET A 118 17.33 1.15 0.14
N ALA A 119 17.06 2.23 -0.60
CA ALA A 119 17.26 3.59 -0.09
C ALA A 119 16.41 3.87 1.15
N ILE A 120 15.13 3.46 1.14
CA ILE A 120 14.25 3.54 2.33
C ILE A 120 14.82 2.71 3.48
N TYR A 121 15.22 1.47 3.24
CA TYR A 121 15.79 0.60 4.27
C TYR A 121 17.03 1.23 4.93
N TYR A 122 18.00 1.69 4.14
CA TYR A 122 19.23 2.27 4.67
C TYR A 122 19.04 3.65 5.33
N SER A 123 18.03 4.42 4.91
CA SER A 123 17.73 5.72 5.54
C SER A 123 16.92 5.60 6.84
N THR A 124 16.13 4.52 6.99
CA THR A 124 15.29 4.28 8.17
C THR A 124 15.97 3.42 9.23
N LYS A 125 16.92 2.58 8.84
CA LYS A 125 17.86 1.93 9.78
C LYS A 125 18.80 3.00 10.32
N ARG A 126 18.45 3.58 11.47
CA ARG A 126 19.34 4.40 12.29
C ARG A 126 20.70 3.70 12.41
N LEU A 127 21.72 4.25 11.77
CA LEU A 127 23.15 4.21 12.15
C LEU A 127 23.54 3.09 13.15
N GLU A 128 23.39 1.83 12.78
CA GLU A 128 24.24 0.78 13.33
C GLU A 128 25.44 0.69 12.40
N VAL A 129 26.51 1.39 12.79
CA VAL A 129 27.88 1.27 12.29
C VAL A 129 28.20 1.99 10.98
N PHE A 130 28.51 3.28 11.09
CA PHE A 130 29.79 3.76 10.56
C PHE A 130 30.60 4.24 11.77
N LYS A 131 31.45 3.35 12.30
CA LYS A 131 32.61 3.71 13.12
C LYS A 131 33.83 3.59 12.23
#